data_AF-A0A399NTB6-F1
#
_entry.id   AF-A0A399NTB6-F1
#
_cell.length_a   1.000
_cell.length_b   1.000
_cell.length_c   1.000
_cell.angle_alpha   90.00
_cell.angle_beta   90.00
_cell.angle_gamma   90.00
#
_symmetry.space_group_name_H-M   'P 1'
#
loop_
_entity.id
_entity.type
_entity.pdbx_description
1 polymer ?
#
loop_
_entity_poly.entity_id
_entity_poly.type
_entity_poly.pdbx_seq_one_letter_code
_entity_poly.pdbx_strand_id
1 'polypeptide(L)'
;GGAEVTARRVILATGLADVLPEVPGLAAHWGAGVVVCPYCDGYEVRDRRIGVLATGPGSLHHVQMLRQWSADVTFLVAGGTADGAPLAIDEATRAGIDARGIRVE
;
A
#
# COMPACT_ATOMS: atom_id res chain seq x y z
N GLY A 1 -4.49 -24.11 -27.42
CA GLY A 1 -4.83 -25.46 -26.95
C GLY A 1 -4.22 -25.65 -25.57
N GLY A 2 -4.95 -26.23 -24.63
CA GLY A 2 -4.44 -26.58 -23.29
C GLY A 2 -4.16 -28.08 -23.19
N ALA A 3 -3.22 -28.47 -22.32
CA ALA A 3 -2.97 -29.87 -21.97
C ALA A 3 -3.80 -30.25 -20.74
N GLU A 4 -4.43 -31.43 -20.76
CA GLU A 4 -5.15 -31.99 -19.61
C GLU A 4 -4.19 -32.82 -18.74
N VAL A 5 -4.33 -32.69 -17.42
CA VAL A 5 -3.50 -33.41 -16.44
C VAL A 5 -4.42 -34.05 -15.39
N THR A 6 -4.24 -35.35 -15.14
CA THR A 6 -4.97 -36.09 -14.09
C THR A 6 -4.10 -36.29 -12.87
N ALA A 7 -4.60 -35.94 -11.68
CA ALA A 7 -3.89 -36.10 -10.42
C ALA A 7 -4.83 -36.56 -9.29
N ARG A 8 -4.28 -37.26 -8.28
CA ARG A 8 -5.05 -37.68 -7.09
C ARG A 8 -5.36 -36.53 -6.14
N ARG A 9 -4.50 -35.50 -6.13
CA ARG A 9 -4.60 -34.28 -5.31
C ARG A 9 -3.95 -33.13 -6.07
N VAL A 10 -4.44 -31.92 -5.82
CA VAL A 10 -3.94 -30.67 -6.41
C VAL A 10 -3.67 -29.67 -5.28
N ILE A 11 -2.52 -28.99 -5.33
CA ILE A 11 -2.20 -27.85 -4.47
C ILE A 11 -2.09 -26.62 -5.36
N LEU A 12 -2.87 -25.58 -5.06
CA LEU A 12 -2.78 -24.30 -5.74
C LEU A 12 -1.81 -23.41 -4.96
N ALA A 13 -0.63 -23.19 -5.55
CA ALA A 13 0.44 -22.34 -5.00
C ALA A 13 0.84 -21.27 -6.01
N THR A 14 -0.16 -20.65 -6.66
CA THR A 14 0.02 -19.72 -7.79
C THR A 14 0.48 -18.32 -7.39
N GLY A 15 0.68 -18.07 -6.10
CA GLY A 15 1.08 -16.75 -5.59
C GLY A 15 -0.04 -15.72 -5.65
N LEU A 16 0.36 -14.45 -5.73
CA LEU A 16 -0.49 -13.26 -5.69
C LEU A 16 -0.04 -12.30 -6.81
N ALA A 17 -0.95 -11.48 -7.30
CA ALA A 17 -0.63 -10.37 -8.19
C ALA A 17 -1.21 -9.08 -7.61
N ASP A 18 -0.40 -8.02 -7.60
CA ASP A 18 -0.85 -6.70 -7.18
C ASP A 18 -1.77 -6.10 -8.23
N VAL A 19 -2.94 -5.62 -7.80
CA VAL A 19 -3.87 -4.87 -8.63
C VAL A 19 -3.62 -3.39 -8.37
N LEU A 20 -3.19 -2.68 -9.41
CA LEU A 20 -2.81 -1.29 -9.29
C LEU A 20 -4.01 -0.38 -9.59
N PRO A 21 -4.23 0.69 -8.79
CA PRO A 21 -5.27 1.65 -9.09
C PRO A 21 -4.89 2.46 -10.35
N GLU A 22 -5.91 2.97 -11.05
CA GLU A 22 -5.76 3.74 -12.29
C GLU A 22 -5.29 5.19 -12.02
N VAL A 23 -4.10 5.32 -11.44
CA VAL A 23 -3.45 6.61 -11.18
C VAL A 23 -2.44 6.89 -12.30
N PRO A 24 -2.54 8.02 -13.02
CA PRO A 24 -1.62 8.36 -14.09
C PRO A 24 -0.15 8.26 -13.66
N GLY A 25 0.62 7.44 -14.39
CA GLY A 25 2.05 7.21 -14.13
C GLY A 25 2.36 6.13 -13.08
N LEU A 26 1.39 5.68 -12.28
CA LEU A 26 1.67 4.72 -11.19
C LEU A 26 2.23 3.39 -11.71
N ALA A 27 1.58 2.79 -12.70
CA ALA A 27 2.02 1.51 -13.27
C ALA A 27 3.44 1.57 -13.87
N ALA A 28 3.83 2.71 -14.46
CA ALA A 28 5.15 2.90 -15.04
C ALA A 28 6.27 2.97 -13.97
N HIS A 29 5.92 3.27 -12.72
CA HIS A 29 6.85 3.37 -11.59
C HIS A 29 6.79 2.17 -10.63
N TRP A 30 5.96 1.18 -10.92
CA TRP A 30 5.82 -0.03 -10.10
C TRP A 30 7.14 -0.81 -10.01
N GLY A 31 7.57 -1.11 -8.79
CA GLY A 31 8.83 -1.83 -8.50
C GLY A 31 10.10 -0.98 -8.52
N ALA A 32 10.00 0.34 -8.79
CA ALA A 32 11.16 1.25 -8.76
C ALA A 32 10.94 2.47 -7.86
N GLY A 33 9.71 3.01 -7.84
CA GLY A 33 9.33 4.14 -6.99
C GLY A 33 7.96 3.96 -6.32
N VAL A 34 7.14 3.04 -6.83
CA VAL A 34 5.88 2.62 -6.22
C VAL A 34 6.03 1.15 -5.82
N VAL A 35 5.82 0.87 -4.54
CA VAL A 35 6.03 -0.44 -3.92
C VAL A 35 4.99 -0.68 -2.83
N VAL A 36 4.73 -1.94 -2.49
CA VAL A 36 3.71 -2.32 -1.50
C VAL A 36 4.30 -2.74 -0.15
N CYS A 37 5.58 -3.09 -0.10
CA CYS A 37 6.16 -3.77 1.06
C CYS A 37 7.13 -2.84 1.82
N PRO A 38 6.73 -2.26 2.96
CA PRO A 38 7.58 -1.35 3.72
C PRO A 38 8.81 -2.05 4.29
N TYR A 39 8.78 -3.37 4.44
CA TYR A 39 9.93 -4.15 4.93
C TYR A 39 10.90 -4.57 3.83
N CYS A 40 10.44 -4.56 2.58
CA CYS A 40 11.23 -4.98 1.43
C CYS A 40 12.05 -3.80 0.89
N ASP A 41 11.43 -2.61 0.84
CA ASP A 41 12.01 -1.42 0.20
C ASP A 41 12.24 -0.25 1.16
N GLY A 42 11.79 -0.36 2.41
CA GLY A 42 11.81 0.75 3.37
C GLY A 42 13.22 1.20 3.75
N TYR A 43 14.22 0.30 3.72
CA TYR A 43 15.59 0.63 4.04
C TYR A 43 16.24 1.49 2.96
N GLU A 44 15.95 1.21 1.69
CA GLU A 44 16.45 1.89 0.50
C GLU A 44 15.93 3.31 0.40
N VAL A 45 14.72 3.56 0.93
CA VAL A 45 14.06 4.89 0.92
C VAL A 45 14.03 5.58 2.28
N ARG A 46 14.80 5.09 3.26
CA ARG A 46 14.86 5.71 4.60
C ARG A 46 15.27 7.17 4.53
N ASP A 47 14.76 7.96 5.48
CA ASP A 47 14.99 9.41 5.60
C ASP A 47 14.57 10.25 4.37
N ARG A 48 13.84 9.65 3.41
CA ARG A 48 13.26 10.34 2.26
C ARG A 48 11.77 10.57 2.44
N ARG A 49 11.20 11.46 1.63
CA ARG A 49 9.75 11.64 1.54
C ARG A 49 9.07 10.36 1.07
N ILE A 50 8.09 9.89 1.84
CA ILE A 50 7.27 8.71 1.52
C ILE A 50 5.80 9.12 1.44
N GLY A 51 5.19 8.90 0.28
CA GLY A 51 3.74 8.97 0.09
C GLY A 51 3.12 7.58 0.23
N VAL A 52 2.05 7.46 1.00
CA VAL A 52 1.24 6.24 1.08
C VAL A 52 -0.11 6.50 0.47
N LEU A 53 -0.39 5.85 -0.65
CA LEU A 53 -1.68 5.95 -1.33
C LEU A 53 -2.72 5.08 -0.64
N ALA A 54 -3.85 5.67 -0.26
CA ALA A 54 -4.98 4.92 0.28
C ALA A 54 -5.61 4.06 -0.82
N THR A 55 -5.60 2.74 -0.66
CA THR A 55 -6.22 1.78 -1.60
C THR A 55 -7.27 0.90 -0.91
N GLY A 56 -7.43 1.04 0.41
CA GLY A 56 -8.47 0.37 1.17
C GLY A 56 -8.28 0.51 2.69
N PRO A 57 -9.11 -0.14 3.50
CA PRO A 57 -9.02 -0.07 4.97
C PRO A 57 -7.65 -0.48 5.52
N GLY A 58 -6.97 -1.42 4.86
CA GLY A 58 -5.62 -1.85 5.24
C GLY A 58 -4.57 -0.72 5.18
N SER A 59 -4.79 0.32 4.37
CA SER A 59 -3.87 1.45 4.25
C SER A 59 -3.71 2.25 5.55
N LEU A 60 -4.71 2.19 6.45
CA LEU A 60 -4.71 2.87 7.75
C LEU A 60 -3.67 2.32 8.71
N HIS A 61 -3.59 0.99 8.78
CA HIS A 61 -2.49 0.34 9.50
C HIS A 61 -1.19 0.56 8.74
N HIS A 62 -1.22 0.40 7.41
CA HIS A 62 -0.04 0.46 6.58
C HIS A 62 0.77 1.73 6.79
N VAL A 63 0.13 2.89 6.67
CA VAL A 63 0.81 4.19 6.77
C VAL A 63 1.49 4.41 8.11
N GLN A 64 0.92 3.88 9.20
CA GLN A 64 1.49 4.00 10.54
C GLN A 64 2.81 3.22 10.71
N MET A 65 3.03 2.17 9.90
CA MET A 65 4.27 1.38 9.94
C MET A 65 5.46 2.15 9.33
N LEU A 66 5.22 3.05 8.38
CA LEU A 66 6.30 3.69 7.60
C LEU A 66 7.16 4.66 8.43
N ARG A 67 6.69 5.05 9.61
CA ARG A 67 7.39 6.01 10.48
C ARG A 67 8.68 5.47 11.09
N GLN A 68 8.90 4.16 11.03
CA GLN A 68 10.20 3.58 11.38
C GLN A 68 11.30 3.87 10.34
N TRP A 69 10.93 4.23 9.11
CA TRP A 69 11.88 4.43 8.01
C TRP A 69 12.10 5.91 7.67
N SER A 70 11.08 6.74 7.81
CA SER A 70 11.19 8.17 7.52
C SER A 70 10.34 9.00 8.45
N ALA A 71 10.88 10.15 8.87
CA ALA A 71 10.16 11.24 9.54
C ALA A 71 9.08 11.88 8.65
N ASP A 72 9.24 11.79 7.33
CA ASP A 72 8.51 12.57 6.35
C ASP A 72 7.52 11.71 5.56
N VAL A 73 6.39 11.37 6.20
CA VAL A 73 5.35 10.48 5.66
C VAL A 73 4.06 11.26 5.44
N THR A 74 3.48 11.12 4.25
CA THR A 74 2.17 11.69 3.89
C THR A 74 1.21 10.59 3.47
N PHE A 75 0.03 10.56 4.07
CA PHE A 75 -1.07 9.67 3.73
C PHE A 75 -1.98 10.36 2.72
N LEU A 76 -2.05 9.83 1.50
CA LEU A 76 -2.81 10.38 0.39
C LEU A 76 -4.18 9.70 0.34
N VAL A 77 -5.22 10.41 0.81
CA VAL A 77 -6.58 9.88 0.92
C VAL A 77 -7.51 10.41 -0.17
N ALA A 78 -7.26 11.58 -0.77
CA ALA A 78 -8.00 12.08 -1.94
C ALA A 78 -9.55 11.99 -1.83
N GLY A 79 -10.12 12.15 -0.63
CA GLY A 79 -11.57 12.00 -0.37
C GLY A 79 -12.07 10.56 -0.15
N GLY A 80 -11.19 9.56 -0.20
CA GLY A 80 -11.48 8.15 0.05
C GLY A 80 -10.27 7.24 -0.20
N THR A 81 -10.34 6.43 -1.25
CA THR A 81 -9.27 5.57 -1.76
C THR A 81 -8.95 5.96 -3.21
N ALA A 82 -7.84 5.48 -3.74
CA ALA A 82 -7.39 5.76 -5.10
C ALA A 82 -8.42 5.36 -6.18
N ASP A 83 -9.26 4.38 -5.90
CA ASP A 83 -10.34 3.93 -6.79
C ASP A 83 -11.68 4.62 -6.49
N GLY A 84 -11.67 5.67 -5.65
CA GLY A 84 -12.84 6.49 -5.32
C GLY A 84 -13.79 5.90 -4.28
N ALA A 85 -13.47 4.75 -3.68
CA ALA A 85 -14.27 4.19 -2.60
C ALA A 85 -14.09 4.99 -1.29
N PRO A 86 -15.14 5.17 -0.46
CA PRO A 86 -15.02 5.84 0.82
C PRO A 86 -14.02 5.15 1.76
N LEU A 87 -13.26 5.92 2.51
CA LEU A 87 -12.37 5.43 3.57
C LEU A 87 -12.75 6.09 4.90
N ALA A 88 -13.27 5.29 5.83
CA ALA A 88 -13.53 5.75 7.18
C ALA A 88 -12.24 5.72 8.01
N ILE A 89 -11.89 6.85 8.63
CA ILE A 89 -10.79 6.95 9.58
C ILE A 89 -11.41 7.23 10.94
N ASP A 90 -11.48 6.21 11.80
CA ASP A 90 -12.00 6.40 13.15
C ASP A 90 -11.07 7.27 14.01
N GLU A 91 -11.58 7.71 15.15
CA GLU A 91 -10.87 8.62 16.06
C GLU A 91 -9.56 8.01 16.58
N ALA A 92 -9.56 6.72 16.91
CA ALA A 92 -8.37 6.04 17.43
C ALA A 92 -7.26 5.96 16.37
N THR A 93 -7.63 5.61 15.14
CA THR A 93 -6.73 5.56 13.99
C THR A 93 -6.20 6.95 13.67
N ARG A 94 -7.08 7.97 13.67
CA ARG A 94 -6.69 9.37 13.46
C ARG A 94 -5.66 9.81 14.51
N ALA A 95 -5.93 9.56 15.78
CA ALA A 95 -5.01 9.88 16.86
C ALA A 95 -3.66 9.16 16.70
N GLY A 96 -3.66 7.90 16.23
CA GLY A 96 -2.44 7.15 15.94
C GLY A 96 -1.62 7.70 14.77
N ILE A 97 -2.28 8.23 13.75
CA ILE A 97 -1.64 8.92 12.60
C ILE A 97 -1.02 10.24 13.08
N ASP A 98 -1.79 11.04 13.82
CA ASP A 98 -1.39 12.36 14.31
C ASP A 98 -0.23 12.26 15.32
N ALA A 99 -0.29 11.33 16.27
CA ALA A 99 0.76 11.11 17.26
C ALA A 99 2.11 10.72 16.65
N ARG A 100 2.09 10.18 15.42
CA ARG A 100 3.31 9.86 14.67
C ARG A 100 3.77 10.99 13.74
N GLY A 101 3.02 12.08 13.66
CA GLY A 101 3.33 13.22 12.79
C GLY A 101 3.17 12.90 11.29
N ILE A 102 2.28 11.96 10.95
CA ILE A 102 1.96 11.63 9.56
C ILE A 102 0.99 12.70 9.04
N ARG A 103 1.31 13.35 7.92
CA ARG A 103 0.40 14.30 7.27
C ARG A 103 -0.69 13.54 6.52
N VAL A 104 -1.90 14.07 6.49
CA VAL A 104 -3.02 13.48 5.72
C VAL A 104 -3.51 14.52 4.72
N GLU A 105 -3.50 14.15 3.44
CA GLU A 105 -3.83 15.01 2.29
C GLU A 105 -4.87 14.36 1.37
#